data_AF-A0A251XMF7-F1
#
_entry.id   AF-A0A251XMF7-F1
#
_cell.length_a   1.000
_cell.length_b   1.000
_cell.length_c   1.000
_cell.angle_alpha   90.00
_cell.angle_beta   90.00
_cell.angle_gamma   90.00
#
_symmetry.space_group_name_H-M   'P 1'
#
loop_
_entity.id
_entity.type
_entity.pdbx_description
1 polymer ?
#
loop_
_entity_poly.entity_id
_entity_poly.type
_entity_poly.pdbx_seq_one_letter_code
_entity_poly.pdbx_strand_id
1 'polypeptide(L)' 'MLVVGDTPNDITSAHDAGATAVGVASGHYSADELRHAGADLVLDSLEDPALERLLGL' A
#
# COMPACT_ATOMS: atom_id res chain seq x y z
N MET A 1 -4.97 5.69 -10.65
CA MET A 1 -5.69 5.78 -9.36
C MET A 1 -4.89 4.98 -8.34
N LEU A 2 -4.78 5.48 -7.12
CA LEU A 2 -4.06 4.80 -6.04
C LEU A 2 -5.07 4.22 -5.06
N VAL A 3 -4.81 3.02 -4.56
CA VAL A 3 -5.51 2.44 -3.41
C VAL A 3 -4.48 2.21 -2.32
N VAL A 4 -4.75 2.78 -1.14
CA VAL A 4 -3.89 2.65 0.05
C VAL A 4 -4.58 1.70 1.01
N GLY A 5 -3.89 0.66 1.46
CA GLY A 5 -4.43 -0.33 2.39
C GLY A 5 -3.36 -1.07 3.17
N ASP A 6 -3.77 -1.72 4.25
CA ASP A 6 -2.89 -2.38 5.22
C ASP A 6 -3.08 -3.91 5.25
N THR A 7 -3.86 -4.46 4.32
CA THR A 7 -4.10 -5.90 4.20
C THR A 7 -3.81 -6.45 2.80
N PRO A 8 -3.49 -7.76 2.69
CA PRO A 8 -3.42 -8.45 1.39
C PRO A 8 -4.69 -8.32 0.53
N ASN A 9 -5.85 -8.18 1.18
CA ASN A 9 -7.12 -8.04 0.47
C ASN A 9 -7.24 -6.66 -0.21
N ASP A 10 -6.71 -5.60 0.40
CA ASP A 10 -6.68 -4.27 -0.23
C ASP A 10 -5.80 -4.28 -1.48
N ILE A 11 -4.67 -5.00 -1.43
CA ILE A 11 -3.76 -5.17 -2.57
C ILE A 11 -4.49 -5.90 -3.71
N THR A 12 -5.11 -7.03 -3.40
CA THR A 12 -5.88 -7.80 -4.40
C THR A 12 -6.99 -6.95 -5.01
N SER A 13 -7.75 -6.23 -4.17
CA SER A 13 -8.85 -5.38 -4.61
C SER A 13 -8.37 -4.20 -5.48
N ALA A 14 -7.21 -3.63 -5.17
CA ALA A 14 -6.60 -2.58 -5.96
C ALA A 14 -6.25 -3.08 -7.37
N HIS A 15 -5.63 -4.25 -7.47
CA HIS A 15 -5.28 -4.87 -8.75
C HIS A 15 -6.51 -5.26 -9.56
N ASP A 16 -7.53 -5.84 -8.92
CA ASP A 16 -8.81 -6.16 -9.57
C ASP A 16 -9.51 -4.91 -10.12
N ALA A 17 -9.31 -3.76 -9.47
CA ALA A 17 -9.80 -2.45 -9.93
C ALA A 17 -8.88 -1.76 -10.94
N GLY A 18 -7.74 -2.37 -11.32
CA GLY A 18 -6.75 -1.77 -12.21
C GLY A 18 -6.03 -0.54 -11.62
N ALA A 19 -5.97 -0.46 -10.29
CA ALA A 19 -5.28 0.60 -9.55
C ALA A 19 -3.89 0.15 -9.09
N THR A 20 -3.04 1.12 -8.75
CA THR A 20 -1.76 0.85 -8.07
C THR A 20 -2.03 0.59 -6.59
N ALA A 21 -1.55 -0.54 -6.09
CA ALA A 21 -1.66 -0.96 -4.70
C ALA A 21 -0.51 -0.36 -3.88
N VAL A 22 -0.85 0.47 -2.89
CA VAL A 22 0.08 1.03 -1.91
C VAL A 22 -0.18 0.37 -0.57
N GLY A 23 0.67 -0.59 -0.20
CA GLY A 23 0.64 -1.23 1.10
C GLY A 23 1.21 -0.31 2.18
N VAL A 24 0.53 -0.16 3.31
CA VAL A 24 1.07 0.57 4.47
C VAL A 24 1.02 -0.32 5.69
N ALA A 25 2.15 -0.53 6.36
CA ALA A 25 2.26 -1.38 7.54
C ALA A 25 1.68 -0.71 8.82
N SER A 26 0.52 -0.06 8.69
CA SER A 26 -0.21 0.57 9.80
C SER A 26 -1.16 -0.39 10.53
N GLY A 27 -1.34 -1.60 10.00
CA GLY A 27 -2.26 -2.63 10.49
C GLY A 27 -1.60 -3.83 11.12
N HIS A 28 -2.24 -4.99 10.94
CA HIS A 28 -1.76 -6.28 11.48
C HIS A 28 -0.67 -6.92 10.61
N TYR A 29 -0.57 -6.54 9.34
CA TYR A 29 0.40 -7.09 8.40
C TYR A 29 1.64 -6.22 8.34
N SER A 30 2.80 -6.87 8.39
CA SER A 30 4.10 -6.23 8.22
C SER A 30 4.32 -5.75 6.79
N ALA A 31 5.26 -4.82 6.60
CA ALA A 31 5.66 -4.35 5.29
C ALA A 31 6.11 -5.50 4.36
N ASP A 32 6.83 -6.49 4.90
CA ASP A 32 7.26 -7.66 4.12
C ASP A 32 6.11 -8.56 3.70
N GLU A 33 5.10 -8.75 4.56
CA GLU A 33 3.88 -9.47 4.19
C GLU A 33 3.10 -8.74 3.09
N LEU A 34 3.02 -7.42 3.15
CA LEU A 34 2.39 -6.60 2.11
C LEU A 34 3.17 -6.64 0.78
N ARG A 35 4.51 -6.64 0.83
CA ARG A 35 5.34 -6.87 -0.36
C ARG A 35 5.09 -8.25 -0.96
N HIS A 36 5.01 -9.29 -0.11
CA HIS A 36 4.76 -10.65 -0.55
C HIS A 36 3.36 -10.86 -1.12
N ALA A 37 2.38 -10.11 -0.61
CA ALA A 37 1.02 -10.07 -1.13
C ALA A 37 0.91 -9.34 -2.49
N GLY A 38 1.98 -8.68 -2.94
CA GLY A 38 2.07 -8.07 -4.27
C GLY A 38 1.82 -6.57 -4.32
N ALA A 39 1.90 -5.84 -3.20
CA ALA A 39 1.80 -4.38 -3.25
C ALA A 39 2.84 -3.78 -4.21
N ASP A 40 2.42 -2.84 -5.06
CA ASP A 40 3.30 -2.17 -6.02
C ASP A 40 4.30 -1.26 -5.30
N LEU A 41 3.85 -0.66 -4.20
CA LEU A 41 4.64 0.16 -3.29
C LEU A 41 4.30 -0.20 -1.85
N VAL A 42 5.30 -0.15 -0.96
CA VAL A 42 5.09 -0.38 0.47
C VAL A 42 5.74 0.70 1.29
N LEU A 43 4.95 1.27 2.20
CA LEU A 43 5.38 2.23 3.21
C LEU A 43 5.35 1.59 4.60
N ASP A 44 6.29 1.94 5.46
CA ASP A 44 6.36 1.40 6.80
C ASP A 44 5.30 2.02 7.73
N SER A 45 4.82 3.24 7.42
CA SER A 45 3.74 3.90 8.14
C SER A 45 3.07 4.99 7.29
N LEU A 46 1.95 5.54 7.79
CA LEU A 46 1.30 6.72 7.19
C LEU A 46 2.08 8.02 7.41
N GLU A 47 3.07 8.02 8.30
CA GLU A 47 3.94 9.17 8.57
C GLU A 47 5.16 9.19 7.63
N ASP A 48 5.29 8.20 6.74
CA ASP A 48 6.39 8.14 5.79
C ASP A 48 6.36 9.37 4.85
N PRO A 49 7.43 10.19 4.79
CA PRO A 49 7.50 11.35 3.90
C PRO A 49 7.36 11.01 2.41
N ALA A 50 7.50 9.74 2.02
CA ALA A 50 7.21 9.30 0.67
C ALA A 50 5.72 9.39 0.32
N LEU A 51 4.81 9.38 1.30
CA LEU A 51 3.38 9.53 1.08
C LEU A 51 3.03 10.88 0.45
N GLU A 52 3.64 11.98 0.94
CA GLU A 52 3.44 13.32 0.38
C GLU A 52 3.84 13.37 -1.10
N ARG A 53 5.00 12.80 -1.43
CA ARG A 53 5.47 12.65 -2.82
C ARG A 53 4.52 11.83 -3.68
N LEU A 54 3.91 10.79 -3.12
CA LEU A 54 2.97 9.94 -3.83
C LEU A 54 1.66 10.67 -4.17
N LEU A 55 1.23 11.55 -3.27
CA LEU A 55 0.02 12.36 -3.41
C LEU A 55 0.26 13.67 -4.18
N GLY A 56 1.52 14.01 -4.47
CA GLY A 56 1.90 15.27 -5.11
C GLY A 56 1.70 16.50 -4.21
N LEU A 57 1.81 16.29 -2.89
CA LEU A 57 1.70 17.32 -1.84
C LEU A 57 3.07 17.89 -1.47
#